data_AF-A0A3Q8V7S2-F1
#
_entry.id   AF-A0A3Q8V7S2-F1
#
_cell.length_a   1.000
_cell.length_b   1.000
_cell.length_c   1.000
_cell.angle_alpha   90.00
_cell.angle_beta   90.00
_cell.angle_gamma   90.00
#
_symmetry.space_group_name_H-M   'P 1'
#
loop_
_entity.id
_entity.type
_entity.pdbx_description
1 polymer ?
#
loop_
_entity_poly.entity_id
_entity_poly.type
_entity_poly.pdbx_seq_one_letter_code
_entity_poly.pdbx_strand_id
1 'polypeptide(L)'
;MLSPDCRIDGVLSLYLCRSSFARLAPETKRNYADDYCLFFDCLRARGNAWNEAPPDDLWDFDDWRTRSPRNPRRVGGSRWNRGLAALARLHDWAVRRAYVAGNPVVTRSAVDRRGEVITVSAARAKNARASEVDLA
;
A
#
# COMPACT_ATOMS: atom_id res chain seq x y z
N MET A 1 -11.48 -4.23 -9.10
CA MET A 1 -11.24 -5.06 -7.90
C MET A 1 -12.58 -5.51 -7.36
N LEU A 2 -12.85 -6.80 -7.35
CA LEU A 2 -14.15 -7.38 -7.02
C LEU A 2 -14.08 -8.04 -5.64
N SER A 3 -15.08 -7.80 -4.79
CA SER A 3 -15.30 -8.54 -3.54
C SER A 3 -15.65 -10.01 -3.81
N PRO A 4 -15.60 -10.91 -2.80
CA PRO A 4 -15.95 -12.33 -2.94
C PRO A 4 -17.33 -12.60 -3.58
N ASP A 5 -18.22 -11.61 -3.54
CA ASP A 5 -19.59 -11.67 -4.08
C ASP A 5 -19.72 -11.12 -5.53
N CYS A 6 -18.61 -10.90 -6.24
CA CYS A 6 -18.60 -10.15 -7.51
C CYS A 6 -19.23 -8.75 -7.44
N ARG A 7 -19.38 -8.19 -6.23
CA ARG A 7 -19.80 -6.80 -6.04
C ARG A 7 -18.61 -5.88 -6.18
N ILE A 8 -18.77 -4.86 -7.03
CA ILE A 8 -17.89 -3.71 -7.05
C ILE A 8 -18.00 -3.04 -5.68
N ASP A 9 -16.89 -2.96 -4.97
CA ASP A 9 -16.82 -2.27 -3.70
C ASP A 9 -17.15 -0.78 -3.91
N GLY A 10 -18.31 -0.35 -3.40
CA GLY A 10 -18.81 1.00 -3.57
C GLY A 10 -17.89 2.05 -2.95
N VAL A 11 -17.19 1.72 -1.86
CA VAL A 11 -16.25 2.61 -1.18
C VAL A 11 -14.99 2.79 -2.04
N LEU A 12 -14.45 1.70 -2.60
CA LEU A 12 -13.33 1.79 -3.54
C LEU A 12 -13.72 2.55 -4.81
N SER A 13 -14.91 2.33 -5.37
CA SER A 13 -15.41 3.12 -6.50
C SER A 13 -15.50 4.61 -6.18
N LEU A 14 -16.00 4.96 -5.00
CA LEU A 14 -16.03 6.35 -4.53
C LEU A 14 -14.63 6.93 -4.39
N TYR A 15 -13.67 6.17 -3.86
CA TYR A 15 -12.28 6.60 -3.78
C TYR A 15 -11.70 6.88 -5.18
N LEU A 16 -11.83 5.94 -6.10
CA LEU A 16 -11.22 6.01 -7.42
C LEU A 16 -11.80 7.17 -8.25
N CYS A 17 -13.09 7.49 -8.08
CA CYS A 17 -13.79 8.50 -8.87
C CYS A 17 -13.92 9.88 -8.19
N ARG A 18 -14.07 9.93 -6.86
CA ARG A 18 -14.44 11.15 -6.11
C ARG A 18 -13.40 11.58 -5.06
N SER A 19 -12.18 11.05 -5.12
CA SER A 19 -11.07 11.50 -4.27
C SER A 19 -9.99 12.21 -5.08
N SER A 20 -8.94 12.65 -4.38
CA SER A 20 -7.73 13.15 -5.02
C SER A 20 -7.05 12.10 -5.92
N PHE A 21 -7.38 10.81 -5.81
CA PHE A 21 -6.95 9.76 -6.75
C PHE A 21 -7.37 10.04 -8.19
N ALA A 22 -8.58 10.57 -8.40
CA ALA A 22 -9.10 10.86 -9.74
C ALA A 22 -8.24 11.88 -10.51
N ARG A 23 -7.46 12.71 -9.81
CA ARG A 23 -6.56 13.74 -10.37
C ARG A 23 -5.15 13.23 -10.68
N LEU A 24 -4.83 11.98 -10.38
CA LEU A 24 -3.50 11.41 -10.66
C LEU A 24 -3.30 11.18 -12.16
N ALA A 25 -2.02 11.20 -12.60
CA ALA A 25 -1.65 10.82 -13.95
C ALA A 25 -2.09 9.36 -14.26
N PRO A 26 -2.44 9.04 -15.51
CA PRO A 26 -2.94 7.70 -15.87
C PRO A 26 -2.00 6.57 -15.46
N GLU A 27 -0.70 6.76 -15.63
CA GLU A 27 0.30 5.76 -15.25
C GLU A 27 0.38 5.56 -13.73
N THR A 28 0.33 6.65 -12.95
CA THR A 28 0.26 6.57 -11.48
C THR A 28 -0.99 5.82 -11.03
N LYS A 29 -2.14 6.06 -11.67
CA LYS A 29 -3.39 5.34 -11.37
C LYS A 29 -3.24 3.84 -11.58
N ARG A 30 -2.68 3.41 -12.73
CA ARG A 30 -2.43 1.98 -13.02
C ARG A 30 -1.50 1.37 -11.98
N ASN A 31 -0.37 2.03 -11.74
CA ASN A 31 0.62 1.60 -10.77
C ASN A 31 0.04 1.43 -9.36
N TYR A 32 -0.80 2.37 -8.91
CA TYR A 32 -1.45 2.30 -7.60
C TYR A 32 -2.55 1.24 -7.58
N ALA A 33 -3.33 1.11 -8.65
CA ALA A 33 -4.34 0.06 -8.77
C ALA A 33 -3.70 -1.33 -8.67
N ASP A 34 -2.56 -1.56 -9.34
CA ASP A 34 -1.81 -2.81 -9.26
C ASP A 34 -1.28 -3.08 -7.83
N ASP A 35 -0.77 -2.03 -7.16
CA ASP A 35 -0.31 -2.15 -5.78
C ASP A 35 -1.47 -2.43 -4.80
N TYR A 36 -2.65 -1.85 -5.02
CA TYR A 36 -3.88 -2.21 -4.27
C TYR A 36 -4.29 -3.65 -4.55
N CYS A 37 -4.26 -4.06 -5.82
CA CYS A 37 -4.65 -5.41 -6.21
C CYS A 37 -3.89 -6.47 -5.43
N LEU A 38 -2.58 -6.34 -5.46
CA LEU A 38 -1.72 -7.31 -4.81
C LEU A 38 -1.89 -7.34 -3.29
N PHE A 39 -2.08 -6.17 -2.66
CA PHE A 39 -2.31 -6.12 -1.23
C PHE A 39 -3.63 -6.79 -0.85
N PHE A 40 -4.72 -6.51 -1.57
CA PHE A 40 -6.03 -7.10 -1.25
C PHE A 40 -6.06 -8.60 -1.54
N ASP A 41 -5.35 -9.07 -2.56
CA ASP A 41 -5.21 -10.51 -2.82
C ASP A 41 -4.46 -11.19 -1.66
N CYS A 42 -3.43 -10.54 -1.11
CA CYS A 42 -2.71 -11.04 0.06
C CYS A 42 -3.61 -11.09 1.31
N LEU A 43 -4.41 -10.06 1.56
CA LEU A 43 -5.39 -10.04 2.65
C LEU A 43 -6.47 -11.12 2.47
N ARG A 44 -6.98 -11.28 1.25
CA ARG A 44 -7.99 -12.29 0.94
C ARG A 44 -7.49 -13.70 1.19
N ALA A 45 -6.23 -13.99 0.85
CA ALA A 45 -5.61 -15.27 1.17
C ALA A 45 -5.55 -15.57 2.68
N ARG A 46 -5.70 -14.54 3.53
CA ARG A 46 -5.73 -14.63 5.00
C ARG A 46 -7.15 -14.51 5.58
N GLY A 47 -8.16 -14.34 4.73
CA GLY A 47 -9.56 -14.16 5.14
C GLY A 47 -9.94 -12.72 5.52
N ASN A 48 -9.06 -11.75 5.29
CA ASN A 48 -9.31 -10.35 5.67
C ASN A 48 -9.77 -9.50 4.48
N ALA A 49 -10.68 -8.57 4.73
CA ALA A 49 -11.05 -7.53 3.79
C ALA A 49 -10.11 -6.31 3.92
N TRP A 50 -9.98 -5.51 2.86
CA TRP A 50 -9.07 -4.35 2.87
C TRP A 50 -9.45 -3.30 3.91
N ASN A 51 -10.74 -3.14 4.20
CA ASN A 51 -11.28 -2.20 5.18
C ASN A 51 -11.17 -2.69 6.63
N GLU A 52 -10.68 -3.91 6.84
CA GLU A 52 -10.49 -4.55 8.15
C GLU A 52 -9.02 -4.89 8.39
N ALA A 53 -8.12 -4.49 7.50
CA ALA A 53 -6.70 -4.81 7.58
C ALA A 53 -6.06 -4.21 8.85
N PRO A 54 -5.55 -5.02 9.79
CA PRO A 54 -4.75 -4.54 10.90
C PRO A 54 -3.36 -4.09 10.42
N PRO A 55 -2.66 -3.27 11.21
CA PRO A 55 -1.26 -2.92 10.95
C PRO A 55 -0.33 -4.12 10.76
N ASP A 56 -0.59 -5.23 11.46
CA ASP A 56 0.25 -6.44 11.41
C ASP A 56 0.21 -7.11 10.03
N ASP A 57 -0.94 -7.08 9.34
CA ASP A 57 -1.04 -7.58 7.97
C ASP A 57 -0.19 -6.78 6.98
N LEU A 58 0.00 -5.48 7.24
CA LEU A 58 0.88 -4.66 6.43
C LEU A 58 2.36 -5.03 6.66
N TRP A 59 2.75 -5.35 7.89
CA TRP A 59 4.11 -5.80 8.19
C TRP A 59 4.43 -7.15 7.57
N ASP A 60 3.49 -8.08 7.63
CA ASP A 60 3.66 -9.36 6.94
C ASP A 60 3.68 -9.20 5.42
N PHE A 61 2.87 -8.28 4.88
CA PHE A 61 2.90 -7.96 3.46
C PHE A 61 4.23 -7.31 3.05
N ASP A 62 4.78 -6.41 3.86
CA ASP A 62 6.14 -5.85 3.67
C ASP A 62 7.17 -6.98 3.59
N ASP A 63 7.17 -7.90 4.56
CA ASP A 63 8.10 -9.01 4.60
C ASP A 63 7.98 -9.91 3.36
N TRP A 64 6.75 -10.29 3.01
CA TRP A 64 6.49 -11.09 1.82
C TRP A 64 6.92 -10.38 0.53
N ARG A 65 6.64 -9.09 0.42
CA ARG A 65 6.88 -8.29 -0.79
C ARG A 65 8.36 -7.96 -1.00
N THR A 66 9.14 -7.84 0.07
CA THR A 66 10.52 -7.34 0.01
C THR A 66 11.59 -8.38 0.31
N ARG A 67 11.32 -9.36 1.19
CA ARG A 67 12.34 -10.28 1.73
C ARG A 67 12.03 -11.76 1.54
N SER A 68 10.75 -12.14 1.55
CA SER A 68 10.38 -13.56 1.61
C SER A 68 10.77 -14.33 0.35
N PRO A 69 11.40 -15.52 0.47
CA PRO A 69 11.70 -16.38 -0.67
C PRO A 69 10.43 -16.95 -1.33
N ARG A 70 9.30 -16.94 -0.61
CA ARG A 70 7.99 -17.38 -1.13
C ARG A 70 7.44 -16.47 -2.22
N ASN A 71 7.96 -15.24 -2.33
CA ASN A 71 7.68 -14.36 -3.44
C ASN A 71 8.85 -14.43 -4.44
N PRO A 72 8.71 -15.10 -5.60
CA PRO A 72 9.77 -15.10 -6.61
C PRO A 72 9.97 -13.71 -7.25
N ARG A 73 9.01 -12.79 -7.09
CA ARG A 73 9.02 -11.42 -7.63
C ARG A 73 9.12 -10.38 -6.51
N ARG A 74 10.08 -10.57 -5.59
CA ARG A 74 10.41 -9.56 -4.57
C ARG A 74 10.70 -8.21 -5.23
N VAL A 75 10.37 -7.13 -4.54
CA VAL A 75 10.57 -5.77 -5.04
C VAL A 75 11.53 -5.00 -4.16
N GLY A 76 12.35 -4.15 -4.80
CA GLY A 76 13.23 -3.23 -4.08
C GLY A 76 12.47 -2.13 -3.35
N GLY A 77 13.17 -1.42 -2.45
CA GLY A 77 12.60 -0.43 -1.56
C GLY A 77 11.83 0.70 -2.26
N SER A 78 12.21 1.09 -3.48
CA SER A 78 11.51 2.14 -4.24
C SER A 78 10.09 1.72 -4.63
N ARG A 79 9.94 0.48 -5.12
CA ARG A 79 8.64 -0.06 -5.53
C ARG A 79 7.77 -0.38 -4.30
N TRP A 80 8.39 -0.86 -3.23
CA TRP A 80 7.71 -0.98 -1.94
C TRP A 80 7.19 0.37 -1.44
N ASN A 81 8.04 1.39 -1.37
CA ASN A 81 7.66 2.73 -0.90
C ASN A 81 6.54 3.35 -1.75
N ARG A 82 6.50 3.07 -3.06
CA ARG A 82 5.40 3.48 -3.94
C ARG A 82 4.09 2.81 -3.53
N GLY A 83 4.10 1.49 -3.35
CA GLY A 83 2.92 0.75 -2.89
C GLY A 83 2.46 1.21 -1.51
N LEU A 84 3.39 1.42 -0.58
CA LEU A 84 3.11 1.94 0.76
C LEU A 84 2.46 3.33 0.72
N ALA A 85 2.93 4.22 -0.16
CA ALA A 85 2.34 5.54 -0.36
C ALA A 85 0.93 5.47 -0.97
N ALA A 86 0.69 4.53 -1.88
CA ALA A 86 -0.64 4.26 -2.41
C ALA A 86 -1.58 3.79 -1.27
N LEU A 87 -1.17 2.78 -0.50
CA LEU A 87 -1.95 2.22 0.61
C LEU A 87 -2.27 3.27 1.67
N ALA A 88 -1.30 4.09 2.06
CA ALA A 88 -1.50 5.18 3.01
C ALA A 88 -2.56 6.16 2.48
N ARG A 89 -2.46 6.54 1.20
CA ARG A 89 -3.40 7.48 0.56
C ARG A 89 -4.83 6.95 0.56
N LEU A 90 -5.03 5.67 0.26
CA LEU A 90 -6.36 5.05 0.28
C LEU A 90 -6.94 5.04 1.70
N HIS A 91 -6.20 4.51 2.66
CA HIS A 91 -6.69 4.34 4.01
C HIS A 91 -6.85 5.67 4.75
N ASP A 92 -5.99 6.65 4.54
CA ASP A 92 -6.17 8.03 5.07
C ASP A 92 -7.45 8.69 4.54
N TRP A 93 -7.81 8.43 3.27
CA TRP A 93 -9.08 8.90 2.74
C TRP A 93 -10.26 8.15 3.37
N ALA A 94 -10.13 6.84 3.54
CA ALA A 94 -11.20 6.00 4.07
C ALA A 94 -11.49 6.31 5.56
N VAL A 95 -10.44 6.48 6.37
CA VAL A 95 -10.53 6.89 7.78
C VAL A 95 -11.20 8.27 7.90
N ARG A 96 -10.76 9.26 7.10
CA ARG A 96 -11.39 10.60 7.11
C ARG A 96 -12.87 10.60 6.70
N ARG A 97 -13.30 9.58 5.96
CA ARG A 97 -14.68 9.39 5.54
C ARG A 97 -15.45 8.42 6.45
N ALA A 98 -14.82 7.94 7.52
CA ALA A 98 -15.36 6.95 8.44
C ALA A 98 -15.74 5.60 7.79
N TYR A 99 -15.12 5.25 6.65
CA TYR A 99 -15.32 3.93 6.02
C TYR A 99 -14.45 2.83 6.65
N VAL A 100 -13.37 3.21 7.33
CA VAL A 100 -12.41 2.31 7.97
C VAL A 100 -12.06 2.90 9.34
N ALA A 101 -11.92 2.04 10.36
CA ALA A 101 -11.64 2.47 11.72
C ALA A 101 -10.21 3.04 11.91
N GLY A 102 -9.23 2.53 11.16
CA GLY A 102 -7.83 2.95 11.27
C GLY A 102 -7.03 2.73 9.99
N ASN A 103 -5.91 3.44 9.87
CA ASN A 103 -4.99 3.23 8.77
C ASN A 103 -3.98 2.12 9.15
N PRO A 104 -3.89 1.00 8.41
CA PRO A 104 -2.88 -0.03 8.64
C PRO A 104 -1.46 0.49 8.42
N VAL A 105 -1.29 1.56 7.63
CA VAL A 105 -0.01 2.25 7.47
C VAL A 105 0.25 3.16 8.66
N VAL A 106 0.81 2.58 9.73
CA VAL A 106 1.25 3.31 10.92
C VAL A 106 2.37 4.28 10.54
N THR A 107 2.40 5.45 11.16
CA THR A 107 3.46 6.46 10.96
C THR A 107 4.42 6.50 12.15
N ARG A 108 5.65 6.93 11.90
CA ARG A 108 6.68 7.17 12.91
C ARG A 108 7.46 8.44 12.58
N SER A 109 8.04 9.06 13.60
CA SER A 109 8.99 10.14 13.42
C SER A 109 10.31 9.59 12.87
N ALA A 110 10.89 10.29 11.90
CA ALA A 110 12.21 10.03 11.36
C ALA A 110 12.95 11.35 11.14
N VAL A 111 14.27 11.32 11.19
CA VAL A 111 15.10 12.49 10.91
C VAL A 111 15.48 12.46 9.42
N ASP A 112 15.25 13.58 8.73
CA ASP A 112 15.63 13.74 7.33
C ASP A 112 17.15 14.03 7.18
N ARG A 113 17.63 14.23 5.94
CA ARG A 113 19.05 14.51 5.69
C ARG A 113 19.52 15.88 6.23
N ARG A 114 18.59 16.79 6.54
CA ARG A 114 18.84 18.14 7.05
C ARG A 114 18.76 18.19 8.58
N GLY A 115 18.44 17.08 9.24
CA GLY A 115 18.25 17.02 10.69
C GLY A 115 16.82 17.31 11.15
N GLU A 116 15.88 17.48 10.21
CA GLU A 116 14.48 17.81 10.52
C GLU A 116 13.67 16.55 10.86
N VAL A 117 12.80 16.67 11.87
CA VAL A 117 11.88 15.59 12.24
C VAL A 117 10.70 15.57 11.27
N ILE A 118 10.64 14.52 10.45
CA ILE A 118 9.56 14.26 9.50
C ILE A 118 8.72 13.05 9.92
N THR A 119 7.43 13.10 9.66
CA THR A 119 6.54 11.94 9.82
C THR A 119 6.62 11.06 8.58
N VAL A 120 6.95 9.78 8.75
CA VAL A 120 7.05 8.81 7.66
C VAL A 120 6.27 7.55 8.00
N SER A 121 5.82 6.81 6.99
CA SER A 121 5.26 5.46 7.21
C SER A 121 6.29 4.58 7.92
N ALA A 122 5.85 3.86 8.96
CA ALA A 122 6.72 3.04 9.79
C ALA A 122 7.45 1.98 8.97
N ALA A 123 6.73 1.34 8.05
CA ALA A 123 7.24 0.35 7.11
C ALA A 123 8.07 0.94 5.93
N ARG A 124 8.35 2.26 5.90
CA ARG A 124 9.12 2.86 4.81
C ARG A 124 10.55 2.31 4.76
N ALA A 125 10.98 1.85 3.60
CA ALA A 125 12.35 1.40 3.37
C ALA A 125 13.33 2.59 3.38
N LYS A 126 14.37 2.52 4.23
CA LYS A 126 15.39 3.58 4.43
C LYS A 126 16.41 3.70 3.29
N ASN A 127 16.78 2.59 2.64
CA ASN A 127 17.81 2.53 1.59
C ASN A 127 17.25 1.96 0.29
N ALA A 128 16.29 2.66 -0.31
CA ALA A 128 15.73 2.31 -1.60
C ALA A 128 16.75 2.61 -2.73
N ARG A 129 17.83 1.82 -2.83
CA ARG A 129 18.54 1.66 -4.10
C ARG A 129 17.66 0.78 -4.99
N ALA A 130 17.52 1.16 -6.25
CA ALA A 130 16.94 0.27 -7.25
C ALA A 130 17.83 -0.98 -7.29
N SER A 131 17.33 -2.11 -6.79
CA SER A 131 18.01 -3.39 -7.01
C SER A 131 17.96 -3.65 -8.51
N GLU A 132 19.14 -3.70 -9.10
CA GLU A 132 19.38 -4.16 -10.46
C GLU A 132 18.75 -5.55 -10.62
N VAL A 133 18.07 -5.76 -11.74
CA VAL A 133 17.52 -7.04 -12.11
C VAL A 133 18.69 -7.95 -12.50
N ASP A 134 19.02 -8.93 -11.67
CA ASP A 134 19.87 -10.04 -12.12
C ASP A 134 19.07 -10.83 -13.18
N LEU A 135 19.45 -10.63 -14.44
CA LEU A 135 19.15 -11.53 -15.54
C LEU A 135 19.96 -12.81 -15.32
N ALA A 136 19.26 -13.93 -15.14
CA ALA A 136 19.80 -15.27 -15.33
C ALA A 136 19.23 -15.85 -16.62
#